data_AF-N1Q0I7-F1
#
_entry.id   AF-N1Q0I7-F1
#
_cell.length_a   1.000
_cell.length_b   1.000
_cell.length_c   1.000
_cell.angle_alpha   90.00
_cell.angle_beta   90.00
_cell.angle_gamma   90.00
#
_symmetry.space_group_name_H-M   'P 1'
#
loop_
_entity.id
_entity.type
_entity.pdbx_description
1 polymer ?
#
loop_
_entity_poly.entity_id
_entity_poly.type
_entity_poly.pdbx_seq_one_letter_code
_entity_poly.pdbx_strand_id
1 'polypeptide(L)'
;MQLSILVSLAVSAAPTLADYWKPEAGLRWQIVLSGDLIGPYPASIKAIDGDLYSNNESTWSDLKASGIKTICYFSAGSYEDWRPDAHEFNNQTDLGSPIKGWNGEWWLNTKSDNVRRIMGERMDLARQKGCDAVDPDNVDAYDNENGLGLTEDDAVDYVRFLAAEAHKRNLAVGLKNAGSIVDRVLDVVDFQVNEQCEEFDECDQFRPFIDANKPVFGIEYTKKDDSTPSRKDVEKICTTAAAEGFSTVIKHMSLNDWVVACNITSTARGNSSSTSNGTSIGNSTASTSSSATSATYSSGASVHQRSLGVVGLLAVTGVLCCIL
;
A
#
# COMPACT_ATOMS: atom_id res chain seq x y z
N MET A 1 70.17 -8.04 -14.15
CA MET A 1 69.02 -8.03 -13.21
C MET A 1 68.28 -6.72 -13.39
N GLN A 2 67.17 -6.73 -14.12
CA GLN A 2 66.27 -5.58 -14.25
C GLN A 2 65.04 -5.91 -13.41
N LEU A 3 64.84 -5.15 -12.34
CA LEU A 3 63.73 -5.30 -11.41
C LEU A 3 62.58 -4.41 -11.92
N SER A 4 61.56 -5.02 -12.53
CA SER A 4 60.35 -4.30 -12.92
C SER A 4 59.40 -4.23 -11.73
N ILE A 5 59.16 -3.02 -11.22
CA ILE A 5 58.17 -2.75 -10.18
C ILE A 5 56.83 -2.52 -10.89
N LEU A 6 55.87 -3.43 -10.68
CA LEU A 6 54.48 -3.25 -11.06
C LEU A 6 53.79 -2.41 -9.97
N VAL A 7 53.40 -1.19 -10.32
CA VAL A 7 52.52 -0.35 -9.50
C VAL A 7 51.09 -0.80 -9.76
N SER A 8 50.45 -1.43 -8.78
CA SER A 8 49.04 -1.78 -8.84
C SER A 8 48.21 -0.57 -8.46
N LEU A 9 47.54 0.04 -9.44
CA LEU A 9 46.55 1.10 -9.22
C LEU A 9 45.25 0.46 -8.71
N ALA A 10 44.94 0.64 -7.44
CA ALA A 10 43.62 0.33 -6.91
C ALA A 10 42.61 1.36 -7.45
N VAL A 11 41.74 0.92 -8.36
CA VAL A 11 40.59 1.72 -8.81
C VAL A 11 39.55 1.65 -7.71
N SER A 12 39.34 2.75 -6.99
CA SER A 12 38.22 2.89 -6.06
C SER A 12 36.95 3.05 -6.90
N ALA A 13 36.06 2.07 -6.89
CA ALA A 13 34.74 2.19 -7.50
C ALA A 13 33.95 3.28 -6.76
N ALA A 14 33.41 4.25 -7.50
CA ALA A 14 32.43 5.18 -6.95
C ALA A 14 31.17 4.39 -6.52
N PRO A 15 30.51 4.76 -5.42
CA PRO A 15 29.25 4.12 -5.04
C PRO A 15 28.25 4.31 -6.17
N THR A 16 27.76 3.20 -6.72
CA THR A 16 26.62 3.21 -7.64
C THR A 16 25.43 3.81 -6.90
N LEU A 17 24.93 4.94 -7.39
CA LEU A 17 23.65 5.48 -6.94
C LEU A 17 22.62 4.36 -7.06
N ALA A 18 21.88 4.12 -5.98
CA ALA A 18 20.94 3.01 -5.93
C ALA A 18 19.84 3.21 -6.99
N ASP A 19 19.65 2.21 -7.84
CA ASP A 19 18.78 2.26 -9.03
C ASP A 19 17.36 1.76 -8.70
N TYR A 20 16.80 2.25 -7.60
CA TYR A 20 15.43 1.96 -7.21
C TYR A 20 14.53 3.17 -7.40
N TRP A 21 13.23 2.91 -7.45
CA TRP A 21 12.23 3.93 -7.67
C TRP A 21 12.19 4.94 -6.51
N LYS A 22 12.28 6.23 -6.85
CA LYS A 22 12.08 7.35 -5.93
C LYS A 22 10.72 8.00 -6.24
N PRO A 23 9.64 7.60 -5.56
CA PRO A 23 8.34 8.19 -5.80
C PRO A 23 8.32 9.65 -5.34
N GLU A 24 7.62 10.49 -6.10
CA GLU A 24 7.41 11.90 -5.77
C GLU A 24 5.98 12.12 -5.26
N ALA A 25 5.75 13.20 -4.51
CA ALA A 25 4.42 13.57 -4.07
C ALA A 25 3.46 13.79 -5.25
N GLY A 26 2.17 13.48 -5.05
CA GLY A 26 1.13 13.69 -6.06
C GLY A 26 0.92 12.53 -7.06
N LEU A 27 1.50 11.35 -6.79
CA LEU A 27 1.18 10.15 -7.57
C LEU A 27 -0.22 9.64 -7.26
N ARG A 28 -1.08 9.50 -8.27
CA ARG A 28 -2.35 8.79 -8.08
C ARG A 28 -2.09 7.29 -7.99
N TRP A 29 -2.76 6.64 -7.06
CA TRP A 29 -2.51 5.25 -6.72
C TRP A 29 -3.82 4.48 -6.47
N GLN A 30 -3.67 3.18 -6.27
CA GLN A 30 -4.71 2.25 -5.81
C GLN A 30 -4.04 1.20 -4.91
N ILE A 31 -4.82 0.65 -3.99
CA ILE A 31 -4.45 -0.49 -3.15
C ILE A 31 -5.53 -1.57 -3.24
N VAL A 32 -5.12 -2.83 -3.42
CA VAL A 32 -6.00 -4.00 -3.41
C VAL A 32 -5.30 -5.16 -2.70
N LEU A 33 -5.71 -5.44 -1.46
CA LEU A 33 -5.15 -6.52 -0.66
C LEU A 33 -6.05 -7.76 -0.59
N SER A 34 -7.37 -7.59 -0.79
CA SER A 34 -8.29 -8.73 -0.94
C SER A 34 -8.63 -8.98 -2.41
N GLY A 35 -7.91 -9.95 -2.99
CA GLY A 35 -8.14 -10.43 -4.35
C GLY A 35 -7.02 -10.08 -5.33
N ASP A 36 -7.26 -10.43 -6.59
CA ASP A 36 -6.28 -10.26 -7.66
C ASP A 36 -6.28 -8.82 -8.18
N LEU A 37 -5.11 -8.33 -8.61
CA LEU A 37 -5.00 -7.07 -9.34
C LEU A 37 -5.50 -7.25 -10.78
N ILE A 38 -6.78 -6.96 -11.00
CA ILE A 38 -7.46 -7.11 -12.29
C ILE A 38 -7.48 -5.76 -13.02
N GLY A 39 -6.63 -5.64 -14.05
CA GLY A 39 -6.65 -4.52 -14.98
C GLY A 39 -7.73 -4.62 -16.06
N PRO A 40 -7.77 -3.66 -17.01
CA PRO A 40 -6.89 -2.51 -17.12
C PRO A 40 -7.26 -1.39 -16.14
N TYR A 41 -6.25 -0.71 -15.61
CA TYR A 41 -6.44 0.47 -14.75
C TYR A 41 -6.48 1.76 -15.56
N PRO A 42 -7.16 2.82 -15.06
CA PRO A 42 -7.11 4.14 -15.69
C PRO A 42 -5.67 4.64 -15.83
N ALA A 43 -5.32 5.26 -16.97
CA ALA A 43 -3.97 5.77 -17.24
C ALA A 43 -3.47 6.83 -16.24
N SER A 44 -4.38 7.39 -15.43
CA SER A 44 -4.07 8.32 -14.34
C SER A 44 -3.44 7.62 -13.13
N ILE A 45 -3.68 6.33 -12.90
CA ILE A 45 -3.05 5.54 -11.84
C ILE A 45 -1.59 5.29 -12.22
N LYS A 46 -0.67 5.66 -11.33
CA LYS A 46 0.78 5.57 -11.53
C LYS A 46 1.46 4.58 -10.60
N ALA A 47 0.83 4.24 -9.48
CA ALA A 47 1.28 3.21 -8.55
C ALA A 47 0.12 2.32 -8.14
N ILE A 48 0.38 1.03 -7.93
CA ILE A 48 -0.60 0.09 -7.38
C ILE A 48 0.08 -0.74 -6.30
N ASP A 49 -0.57 -0.80 -5.15
CA ASP A 49 -0.23 -1.65 -4.03
C ASP A 49 -1.10 -2.90 -4.01
N GLY A 50 -0.49 -4.05 -3.82
CA GLY A 50 -1.21 -5.32 -3.71
C GLY A 50 -0.46 -6.37 -2.93
N ASP A 51 -1.21 -7.35 -2.45
CA ASP A 51 -0.67 -8.43 -1.63
C ASP A 51 0.41 -9.23 -2.36
N LEU A 52 1.58 -9.35 -1.73
CA LEU A 52 2.77 -10.02 -2.29
C LEU A 52 2.49 -11.47 -2.67
N TYR A 53 1.65 -12.19 -1.90
CA TYR A 53 1.46 -13.63 -2.08
C TYR A 53 0.29 -13.97 -3.00
N SER A 54 -0.77 -13.16 -2.98
CA SER A 54 -1.99 -13.38 -3.75
C SER A 54 -1.79 -13.15 -5.24
N ASN A 55 -0.86 -12.27 -5.62
CA ASN A 55 -0.58 -11.93 -7.01
C ASN A 55 0.63 -12.70 -7.56
N ASN A 56 0.49 -13.26 -8.76
CA ASN A 56 1.55 -13.99 -9.46
C ASN A 56 2.47 -13.05 -10.27
N GLU A 57 3.59 -13.58 -10.79
CA GLU A 57 4.58 -12.80 -11.56
C GLU A 57 3.99 -12.13 -12.81
N SER A 58 3.05 -12.79 -13.51
CA SER A 58 2.41 -12.20 -14.71
C SER A 58 1.59 -10.97 -14.37
N THR A 59 0.85 -10.97 -13.26
CA THR A 59 0.09 -9.81 -12.81
C THR A 59 0.99 -8.58 -12.62
N TRP A 60 2.12 -8.77 -11.92
CA TRP A 60 3.09 -7.68 -11.72
C TRP A 60 3.74 -7.24 -13.03
N SER A 61 4.09 -8.17 -13.91
CA SER A 61 4.66 -7.86 -15.22
C SER A 61 3.69 -7.05 -16.10
N ASP A 62 2.41 -7.39 -16.11
CA ASP A 62 1.39 -6.71 -16.92
C ASP A 62 1.14 -5.27 -16.45
N LEU A 63 1.14 -5.04 -15.12
CA LEU A 63 1.09 -3.70 -14.52
C LEU A 63 2.28 -2.85 -14.96
N LYS A 64 3.49 -3.41 -14.88
CA LYS A 64 4.72 -2.71 -15.28
C LYS A 64 4.75 -2.42 -16.77
N ALA A 65 4.31 -3.35 -17.61
CA ALA A 65 4.17 -3.14 -19.05
C ALA A 65 3.17 -2.01 -19.38
N SER A 66 2.20 -1.79 -18.50
CA SER A 66 1.23 -0.68 -18.59
C SER A 66 1.78 0.66 -18.03
N GLY A 67 3.05 0.69 -17.60
CA GLY A 67 3.69 1.88 -17.05
C GLY A 67 3.28 2.23 -15.62
N ILE A 68 2.70 1.26 -14.88
CA ILE A 68 2.32 1.40 -13.47
C ILE A 68 3.45 0.87 -12.59
N LYS A 69 3.80 1.62 -11.55
CA LYS A 69 4.73 1.19 -10.50
C LYS A 69 4.05 0.21 -9.54
N THR A 70 4.74 -0.87 -9.19
CA THR A 70 4.17 -1.92 -8.34
C THR A 70 4.74 -1.86 -6.93
N ILE A 71 3.85 -1.79 -5.94
CA ILE A 71 4.15 -1.86 -4.51
C ILE A 71 3.61 -3.21 -4.03
N CYS A 72 4.45 -3.97 -3.32
CA CYS A 72 4.09 -5.29 -2.83
C CYS A 72 3.94 -5.26 -1.31
N TYR A 73 2.69 -5.35 -0.85
CA TYR A 73 2.31 -5.43 0.54
C TYR A 73 2.73 -6.76 1.16
N PHE A 74 3.26 -6.70 2.37
CA PHE A 74 3.31 -7.83 3.30
C PHE A 74 3.33 -7.30 4.73
N SER A 75 2.81 -8.06 5.70
CA SER A 75 3.00 -7.67 7.09
C SER A 75 4.44 -7.94 7.55
N ALA A 76 5.12 -6.92 8.07
CA ALA A 76 6.47 -7.04 8.60
C ALA A 76 6.50 -7.12 10.12
N GLY A 77 5.51 -6.56 10.81
CA GLY A 77 5.40 -6.59 12.26
C GLY A 77 4.38 -7.60 12.80
N SER A 78 3.72 -8.38 11.94
CA SER A 78 2.83 -9.45 12.38
C SER A 78 3.08 -10.78 11.65
N TYR A 79 2.78 -11.86 12.37
CA TYR A 79 2.67 -13.21 11.88
C TYR A 79 1.23 -13.45 11.44
N GLU A 80 1.04 -14.05 10.27
CA GLU A 80 -0.24 -14.37 9.66
C GLU A 80 -0.29 -15.89 9.40
N ASP A 81 -1.17 -16.64 10.07
CA ASP A 81 -1.14 -18.11 10.08
C ASP A 81 -1.45 -18.78 8.72
N TRP A 82 -1.99 -18.01 7.79
CA TRP A 82 -2.32 -18.43 6.43
C TRP A 82 -1.18 -18.22 5.44
N ARG A 83 -0.09 -17.55 5.82
CA ARG A 83 1.04 -17.32 4.91
C ARG A 83 1.81 -18.62 4.66
N PRO A 84 2.30 -18.86 3.43
CA PRO A 84 3.00 -20.10 3.12
C PRO A 84 4.31 -20.27 3.91
N ASP A 85 4.92 -19.17 4.36
CA ASP A 85 6.14 -19.14 5.19
C ASP A 85 5.85 -19.11 6.70
N ALA A 86 4.58 -19.19 7.13
CA ALA A 86 4.21 -19.15 8.55
C ALA A 86 4.95 -20.20 9.40
N HIS A 87 5.22 -21.37 8.82
CA HIS A 87 5.93 -22.46 9.48
C HIS A 87 7.41 -22.16 9.80
N GLU A 88 7.98 -21.07 9.28
CA GLU A 88 9.36 -20.65 9.57
C GLU A 88 9.51 -19.84 10.84
N PHE A 89 8.41 -19.30 11.37
CA PHE A 89 8.42 -18.53 12.61
C PHE A 89 8.50 -19.46 13.83
N ASN A 90 9.26 -19.04 14.84
CA ASN A 90 9.33 -19.73 16.13
C ASN A 90 8.28 -19.17 17.09
N ASN A 91 7.22 -19.94 17.35
CA ASN A 91 6.12 -19.53 18.21
C ASN A 91 6.52 -19.17 19.66
N GLN A 92 7.69 -19.59 20.14
CA GLN A 92 8.16 -19.26 21.49
C GLN A 92 8.97 -17.97 21.57
N THR A 93 9.63 -17.56 20.47
CA THR A 93 10.58 -16.44 20.49
C THR A 93 10.21 -15.28 19.57
N ASP A 94 9.42 -15.57 18.54
CA ASP A 94 9.09 -14.61 17.49
C ASP A 94 7.70 -14.01 17.68
N LEU A 95 6.77 -14.71 18.34
CA LEU A 95 5.38 -14.28 18.47
C LEU A 95 5.10 -13.62 19.82
N GLY A 96 4.30 -12.55 19.78
CA GLY A 96 3.75 -11.82 20.91
C GLY A 96 2.26 -12.11 21.13
N SER A 97 1.53 -11.07 21.53
CA SER A 97 0.08 -11.12 21.68
C SER A 97 -0.63 -11.28 20.33
N PRO A 98 -1.81 -11.94 20.29
CA PRO A 98 -2.67 -11.89 19.12
C PRO A 98 -3.12 -10.45 18.83
N ILE A 99 -3.21 -10.08 17.56
CA ILE A 99 -3.70 -8.75 17.16
C ILE A 99 -5.22 -8.73 17.30
N LYS A 100 -5.73 -7.80 18.10
CA LYS A 100 -7.17 -7.70 18.36
C LYS A 100 -7.90 -7.24 17.09
N GLY A 101 -8.98 -7.95 16.75
CA GLY A 101 -9.75 -7.70 15.52
C GLY A 101 -9.29 -8.53 14.31
N TRP A 102 -8.12 -9.18 14.40
CA TRP A 102 -7.51 -9.91 13.29
C TRP A 102 -7.22 -11.36 13.70
N ASN A 103 -8.16 -12.26 13.40
CA ASN A 103 -8.01 -13.67 13.77
C ASN A 103 -6.96 -14.36 12.90
N GLY A 104 -6.04 -15.10 13.54
CA GLY A 104 -4.93 -15.72 12.84
C GLY A 104 -3.69 -14.81 12.75
N GLU A 105 -3.70 -13.67 13.44
CA GLU A 105 -2.62 -12.69 13.41
C GLU A 105 -2.02 -12.41 14.80
N TRP A 106 -0.69 -12.33 14.89
CA TRP A 106 0.06 -12.09 16.12
C TRP A 106 1.19 -11.09 15.91
N TRP A 107 1.45 -10.23 16.89
CA TRP A 107 2.60 -9.32 16.84
C TRP A 107 3.92 -10.09 16.78
N LEU A 108 4.90 -9.56 16.03
CA LEU A 108 6.23 -10.15 15.88
C LEU A 108 7.26 -9.43 16.74
N ASN A 109 8.19 -10.22 17.29
CA ASN A 109 9.40 -9.71 17.92
C ASN A 109 10.37 -9.20 16.86
N THR A 110 10.28 -7.91 16.54
CA THR A 110 11.10 -7.24 15.52
C THR A 110 12.60 -7.21 15.82
N LYS A 111 13.02 -7.59 17.04
CA LYS A 111 14.42 -7.80 17.42
C LYS A 111 14.96 -9.18 17.06
N SER A 112 14.10 -10.13 16.70
CA SER A 112 14.50 -11.50 16.37
C SER A 112 15.24 -11.56 15.04
N ASP A 113 16.42 -12.19 15.04
CA ASP A 113 17.17 -12.48 13.83
C ASP A 113 16.37 -13.37 12.86
N ASN A 114 15.52 -14.26 13.38
CA ASN A 114 14.68 -15.12 12.53
C ASN A 114 13.59 -14.30 11.83
N VAL A 115 12.91 -13.41 12.55
CA VAL A 115 11.92 -12.49 11.96
C VAL A 115 12.58 -11.62 10.88
N ARG A 116 13.75 -11.05 11.18
CA ARG A 116 14.51 -10.23 10.22
C ARG A 116 14.94 -11.01 8.98
N ARG A 117 15.39 -12.26 9.14
CA ARG A 117 15.70 -13.16 8.02
C ARG A 117 14.47 -13.38 7.14
N ILE A 118 13.32 -13.73 7.73
CA ILE A 118 12.09 -13.99 7.00
C ILE A 118 11.66 -12.75 6.20
N MET A 119 11.70 -11.55 6.80
CA MET A 119 11.38 -10.33 6.04
C MET A 119 12.35 -10.04 4.90
N GLY A 120 13.64 -10.37 5.07
CA GLY A 120 14.61 -10.37 3.98
C GLY A 120 14.18 -11.26 2.82
N GLU A 121 13.72 -12.48 3.11
CA GLU A 121 13.25 -13.46 2.12
C GLU A 121 11.93 -13.03 1.45
N ARG A 122 11.02 -12.36 2.19
CA ARG A 122 9.82 -11.73 1.61
C ARG A 122 10.20 -10.64 0.61
N MET A 123 11.21 -9.82 0.92
CA MET A 123 11.73 -8.82 -0.02
C MET A 123 12.48 -9.45 -1.20
N ASP A 124 13.16 -10.59 -1.01
CA ASP A 124 13.72 -11.36 -2.13
C ASP A 124 12.62 -11.84 -3.08
N LEU A 125 11.50 -12.35 -2.53
CA LEU A 125 10.33 -12.74 -3.31
C LEU A 125 9.70 -11.54 -4.04
N ALA A 126 9.55 -10.39 -3.37
CA ALA A 126 9.05 -9.17 -4.00
C ALA A 126 9.94 -8.76 -5.19
N ARG A 127 11.26 -8.80 -5.01
CA ARG A 127 12.20 -8.49 -6.08
C ARG A 127 12.16 -9.50 -7.23
N GLN A 128 11.99 -10.79 -6.92
CA GLN A 128 11.85 -11.87 -7.91
C GLN A 128 10.58 -11.67 -8.74
N LYS A 129 9.45 -11.36 -8.09
CA LYS A 129 8.17 -11.05 -8.75
C LYS A 129 8.18 -9.74 -9.54
N GLY A 130 9.21 -8.93 -9.36
CA GLY A 130 9.45 -7.71 -10.12
C GLY A 130 8.80 -6.48 -9.52
N CYS A 131 8.45 -6.48 -8.23
CA CYS A 131 7.96 -5.29 -7.54
C CYS A 131 8.94 -4.11 -7.69
N ASP A 132 8.44 -2.88 -7.78
CA ASP A 132 9.25 -1.66 -7.72
C ASP A 132 9.47 -1.18 -6.27
N ALA A 133 8.58 -1.57 -5.36
CA ALA A 133 8.57 -1.19 -3.96
C ALA A 133 7.89 -2.22 -3.06
N VAL A 134 8.01 -2.04 -1.75
CA VAL A 134 7.31 -2.82 -0.72
C VAL A 134 6.59 -1.92 0.28
N ASP A 135 5.44 -2.40 0.77
CA ASP A 135 4.65 -1.80 1.87
C ASP A 135 4.67 -2.76 3.08
N PRO A 136 5.63 -2.59 4.01
CA PRO A 136 5.75 -3.47 5.17
C PRO A 136 4.80 -3.00 6.31
N ASP A 137 3.75 -3.76 6.58
CA ASP A 137 2.73 -3.40 7.57
C ASP A 137 3.14 -3.71 9.02
N ASN A 138 2.36 -3.18 9.97
CA ASN A 138 2.40 -3.48 11.41
C ASN A 138 3.72 -3.09 12.10
N VAL A 139 4.45 -2.10 11.57
CA VAL A 139 5.70 -1.59 12.15
C VAL A 139 5.49 -0.69 13.39
N ASP A 140 4.24 -0.49 13.78
CA ASP A 140 3.74 0.31 14.90
C ASP A 140 3.31 -0.53 16.12
N ALA A 141 3.84 -1.75 16.25
CA ALA A 141 3.57 -2.63 17.39
C ALA A 141 3.81 -1.97 18.76
N TYR A 142 4.67 -0.95 18.82
CA TYR A 142 4.96 -0.18 20.05
C TYR A 142 3.77 0.61 20.59
N ASP A 143 2.79 0.94 19.73
CA ASP A 143 1.57 1.66 20.11
C ASP A 143 0.40 0.71 20.40
N ASN A 144 0.71 -0.59 20.59
CA ASN A 144 -0.26 -1.66 20.74
C ASN A 144 0.08 -2.58 21.92
N GLU A 145 -0.90 -3.37 22.38
CA GLU A 145 -0.71 -4.43 23.38
C GLU A 145 0.06 -5.65 22.80
N ASN A 146 1.31 -5.43 22.38
CA ASN A 146 2.09 -6.40 21.61
C ASN A 146 2.59 -7.62 22.42
N GLY A 147 2.59 -7.56 23.75
CA GLY A 147 3.05 -8.66 24.61
C GLY A 147 4.56 -8.92 24.60
N LEU A 148 5.34 -8.08 23.93
CA LEU A 148 6.79 -8.19 23.71
C LEU A 148 7.58 -7.02 24.31
N GLY A 149 6.88 -5.98 24.78
CA GLY A 149 7.49 -4.75 25.29
C GLY A 149 8.26 -3.99 24.20
N LEU A 150 7.79 -4.06 22.95
CA LEU A 150 8.37 -3.29 21.85
C LEU A 150 8.14 -1.79 22.06
N THR A 151 9.16 -1.01 21.72
CA THR A 151 9.21 0.44 21.90
C THR A 151 9.36 1.18 20.57
N GLU A 152 9.20 2.50 20.56
CA GLU A 152 9.51 3.32 19.38
C GLU A 152 10.97 3.15 18.92
N ASP A 153 11.91 2.96 19.85
CA ASP A 153 13.32 2.71 19.51
C ASP A 153 13.50 1.38 18.76
N ASP A 154 12.78 0.34 19.19
CA ASP A 154 12.76 -0.95 18.49
C ASP A 154 12.15 -0.81 17.08
N ALA A 155 11.10 -0.02 16.93
CA ALA A 155 10.46 0.23 15.64
C ALA A 155 11.35 1.04 14.70
N VAL A 156 12.03 2.07 15.20
CA VAL A 156 12.98 2.86 14.41
C VAL A 156 14.15 2.01 13.94
N ASP A 157 14.71 1.15 14.80
CA ASP A 157 15.75 0.20 14.39
C ASP A 157 15.24 -0.77 13.33
N TYR A 158 14.03 -1.29 13.50
CA TYR A 158 13.43 -2.25 12.57
C TYR A 158 13.09 -1.64 11.21
N VAL A 159 12.48 -0.45 11.16
CA VAL A 159 12.20 0.27 9.91
C VAL A 159 13.49 0.63 9.17
N ARG A 160 14.54 1.04 9.89
CA ARG A 160 15.87 1.27 9.28
C ARG A 160 16.46 -0.01 8.71
N PHE A 161 16.29 -1.15 9.38
CA PHE A 161 16.66 -2.45 8.86
C PHE A 161 15.88 -2.80 7.57
N LEU A 162 14.55 -2.68 7.60
CA LEU A 162 13.69 -2.96 6.43
C LEU A 162 14.06 -2.09 5.24
N ALA A 163 14.26 -0.78 5.46
CA ALA A 163 14.67 0.15 4.41
C ALA A 163 16.03 -0.23 3.80
N ALA A 164 17.02 -0.56 4.63
CA ALA A 164 18.33 -0.98 4.15
C ALA A 164 18.26 -2.29 3.33
N GLU A 165 17.44 -3.25 3.77
CA GLU A 165 17.25 -4.53 3.06
C GLU A 165 16.46 -4.37 1.75
N ALA A 166 15.46 -3.50 1.71
CA ALA A 166 14.71 -3.16 0.50
C ALA A 166 15.63 -2.48 -0.53
N HIS A 167 16.38 -1.46 -0.11
CA HIS A 167 17.28 -0.71 -0.99
C HIS A 167 18.39 -1.59 -1.57
N LYS A 168 18.94 -2.53 -0.79
CA LYS A 168 19.91 -3.54 -1.28
C LYS A 168 19.34 -4.39 -2.42
N ARG A 169 18.02 -4.58 -2.46
CA ARG A 169 17.30 -5.35 -3.48
C ARG A 169 16.78 -4.49 -4.64
N ASN A 170 17.08 -3.18 -4.64
CA ASN A 170 16.52 -2.18 -5.55
C ASN A 170 15.00 -2.04 -5.45
N LEU A 171 14.46 -2.11 -4.24
CA LEU A 171 13.06 -1.84 -3.93
C LEU A 171 12.97 -0.52 -3.17
N ALA A 172 12.01 0.34 -3.52
CA ALA A 172 11.60 1.42 -2.62
C ALA A 172 10.84 0.83 -1.42
N VAL A 173 10.75 1.57 -0.30
CA VAL A 173 10.07 1.10 0.91
C VAL A 173 9.16 2.16 1.53
N GLY A 174 7.96 1.74 1.93
CA GLY A 174 7.00 2.58 2.65
C GLY A 174 7.22 2.57 4.15
N LEU A 175 6.79 3.64 4.82
CA LEU A 175 6.40 3.61 6.23
C LEU A 175 4.87 3.48 6.29
N LYS A 176 4.38 2.45 6.97
CA LYS A 176 2.94 2.22 7.16
C LYS A 176 2.53 2.73 8.54
N ASN A 177 1.60 3.68 8.58
CA ASN A 177 1.16 4.39 9.79
C ASN A 177 2.36 4.92 10.60
N ALA A 178 2.52 4.53 11.87
CA ALA A 178 3.70 4.81 12.70
C ALA A 178 4.12 6.30 12.76
N GLY A 179 3.13 7.20 12.91
CA GLY A 179 3.33 8.65 12.83
C GLY A 179 4.32 9.22 13.86
N SER A 180 4.43 8.63 15.05
CA SER A 180 5.32 9.13 16.10
C SER A 180 6.81 8.98 15.80
N ILE A 181 7.19 8.10 14.87
CA ILE A 181 8.59 7.84 14.50
C ILE A 181 9.02 8.50 13.19
N VAL A 182 8.14 9.25 12.52
CA VAL A 182 8.39 9.84 11.18
C VAL A 182 9.70 10.62 11.13
N ASP A 183 9.93 11.55 12.08
CA ASP A 183 11.15 12.37 12.14
C ASP A 183 12.44 11.56 12.27
N ARG A 184 12.33 10.30 12.73
CA ARG A 184 13.46 9.40 12.99
C ARG A 184 13.73 8.41 11.87
N VAL A 185 12.85 8.30 10.87
CA VAL A 185 12.99 7.35 9.75
C VAL A 185 12.75 7.98 8.37
N LEU A 186 12.27 9.21 8.30
CA LEU A 186 11.98 9.91 7.04
C LEU A 186 13.19 9.93 6.08
N ASP A 187 14.42 9.88 6.58
CA ASP A 187 15.64 9.84 5.75
C ASP A 187 15.82 8.51 4.98
N VAL A 188 15.25 7.40 5.49
CA VAL A 188 15.46 6.07 4.92
C VAL A 188 14.25 5.49 4.19
N VAL A 189 13.03 5.94 4.49
CA VAL A 189 11.82 5.48 3.76
C VAL A 189 11.52 6.35 2.55
N ASP A 190 10.82 5.82 1.56
CA ASP A 190 10.61 6.48 0.27
C ASP A 190 9.21 7.07 0.10
N PHE A 191 8.22 6.56 0.84
CA PHE A 191 6.84 7.04 0.86
C PHE A 191 6.15 6.67 2.18
N GLN A 192 4.98 7.23 2.42
CA GLN A 192 4.10 6.87 3.53
C GLN A 192 2.85 6.17 2.98
N VAL A 193 2.40 5.11 3.63
CA VAL A 193 1.02 4.61 3.53
C VAL A 193 0.34 4.92 4.85
N ASN A 194 -0.76 5.67 4.82
CA ASN A 194 -1.50 6.00 6.04
C ASN A 194 -2.96 5.57 5.89
N GLU A 195 -3.49 5.01 6.97
CA GLU A 195 -4.91 4.76 7.15
C GLU A 195 -5.49 5.80 8.11
N GLN A 196 -6.58 6.44 7.69
CA GLN A 196 -7.50 7.16 8.56
C GLN A 196 -6.96 8.41 9.28
N CYS A 197 -5.88 9.04 8.81
CA CYS A 197 -5.40 10.25 9.49
C CYS A 197 -6.46 11.36 9.55
N GLU A 198 -7.40 11.42 8.59
CA GLU A 198 -8.45 12.44 8.61
C GLU A 198 -9.55 12.11 9.63
N GLU A 199 -9.83 10.83 9.83
CA GLU A 199 -10.79 10.37 10.85
C GLU A 199 -10.26 10.63 12.26
N PHE A 200 -8.95 10.48 12.47
CA PHE A 200 -8.31 10.56 13.79
C PHE A 200 -7.58 11.87 14.07
N ASP A 201 -7.59 12.83 13.12
CA ASP A 201 -6.94 14.14 13.25
C ASP A 201 -5.40 14.04 13.40
N GLU A 202 -4.79 13.15 12.60
CA GLU A 202 -3.37 12.78 12.67
C GLU A 202 -2.57 13.15 11.42
N CYS A 203 -3.19 13.77 10.41
CA CYS A 203 -2.52 13.99 9.12
C CYS A 203 -1.26 14.86 9.22
N ASP A 204 -1.19 15.74 10.21
CA ASP A 204 -0.02 16.58 10.47
C ASP A 204 1.25 15.75 10.75
N GLN A 205 1.12 14.54 11.31
CA GLN A 205 2.25 13.64 11.55
C GLN A 205 2.93 13.18 10.26
N PHE A 206 2.19 13.12 9.15
CA PHE A 206 2.67 12.64 7.85
C PHE A 206 3.05 13.77 6.89
N ARG A 207 2.78 15.03 7.27
CA ARG A 207 3.17 16.21 6.49
C ARG A 207 4.67 16.26 6.12
N PRO A 208 5.62 15.82 6.98
CA PRO A 208 7.04 15.82 6.63
C PRO A 208 7.38 15.05 5.34
N PHE A 209 6.58 14.04 4.95
CA PHE A 209 6.76 13.36 3.66
C PHE A 209 6.47 14.30 2.48
N ILE A 210 5.35 15.01 2.52
CA ILE A 210 4.99 15.97 1.47
C ILE A 210 6.03 17.09 1.37
N ASP A 211 6.48 17.61 2.50
CA ASP A 211 7.49 18.68 2.54
C ASP A 211 8.86 18.19 2.00
N ALA A 212 9.14 16.89 2.11
CA ALA A 212 10.29 16.22 1.51
C ALA A 212 10.06 15.73 0.06
N ASN A 213 8.94 16.10 -0.57
CA ASN A 213 8.50 15.65 -1.90
C ASN A 213 8.35 14.11 -2.04
N LYS A 214 7.98 13.43 -0.96
CA LYS A 214 7.63 12.00 -0.93
C LYS A 214 6.11 11.87 -0.85
N PRO A 215 5.47 10.90 -1.53
CA PRO A 215 4.03 10.78 -1.46
C PRO A 215 3.58 10.24 -0.10
N VAL A 216 2.42 10.72 0.33
CA VAL A 216 1.58 10.07 1.33
C VAL A 216 0.42 9.43 0.58
N PHE A 217 0.40 8.11 0.57
CA PHE A 217 -0.67 7.27 0.06
C PHE A 217 -1.71 7.10 1.17
N GLY A 218 -2.69 8.01 1.20
CA GLY A 218 -3.73 8.04 2.24
C GLY A 218 -4.92 7.13 1.90
N ILE A 219 -5.43 6.41 2.90
CA ILE A 219 -6.60 5.55 2.80
C ILE A 219 -7.63 6.01 3.82
N GLU A 220 -8.82 6.37 3.36
CA GLU A 220 -9.97 6.60 4.22
C GLU A 220 -11.03 5.52 4.00
N TYR A 221 -11.69 5.09 5.07
CA TYR A 221 -12.66 3.99 4.98
C TYR A 221 -14.10 4.46 5.00
N THR A 222 -14.94 3.76 4.24
CA THR A 222 -16.38 3.96 4.32
C THR A 222 -16.91 3.60 5.71
N LYS A 223 -17.78 4.43 6.29
CA LYS A 223 -18.33 4.24 7.65
C LYS A 223 -19.08 2.92 7.89
N LYS A 224 -19.51 2.26 6.82
CA LYS A 224 -20.13 0.94 6.86
C LYS A 224 -19.44 0.07 5.83
N ASP A 225 -19.21 -1.18 6.18
CA ASP A 225 -18.62 -2.16 5.29
C ASP A 225 -19.42 -2.27 3.99
N ASP A 226 -18.69 -2.38 2.88
CA ASP A 226 -19.21 -2.51 1.51
C ASP A 226 -20.22 -1.44 1.09
N SER A 227 -20.18 -0.25 1.72
CA SER A 227 -21.08 0.85 1.40
C SER A 227 -20.49 1.84 0.38
N THR A 228 -21.34 2.59 -0.31
CA THR A 228 -20.90 3.74 -1.10
C THR A 228 -21.05 5.01 -0.25
N PRO A 229 -20.00 5.82 -0.08
CA PRO A 229 -20.07 7.07 0.70
C PRO A 229 -20.99 8.08 0.04
N SER A 230 -21.60 8.96 0.82
CA SER A 230 -22.40 10.04 0.25
C SER A 230 -21.51 11.06 -0.47
N ARG A 231 -22.05 11.82 -1.42
CA ARG A 231 -21.30 12.90 -2.09
C ARG A 231 -20.68 13.87 -1.08
N LYS A 232 -21.40 14.17 0.01
CA LYS A 232 -20.94 15.06 1.06
C LYS A 232 -19.74 14.49 1.81
N ASP A 233 -19.72 13.19 2.07
CA ASP A 233 -18.61 12.52 2.75
C ASP A 233 -17.37 12.47 1.84
N VAL A 234 -17.57 12.15 0.56
CA VAL A 234 -16.49 12.22 -0.45
C VAL A 234 -15.92 13.64 -0.55
N GLU A 235 -16.78 14.66 -0.61
CA GLU A 235 -16.33 16.06 -0.65
C GLU A 235 -15.57 16.44 0.62
N LYS A 236 -16.06 16.04 1.81
CA LYS A 236 -15.38 16.31 3.08
C LYS A 236 -13.98 15.70 3.10
N ILE A 237 -13.85 14.43 2.74
CA ILE A 237 -12.57 13.71 2.73
C ILE A 237 -11.64 14.31 1.66
N CYS A 238 -12.10 14.39 0.41
CA CYS A 238 -11.25 14.81 -0.70
C CYS A 238 -10.87 16.29 -0.74
N THR A 239 -11.36 17.13 0.18
CA THR A 239 -11.08 18.56 0.20
C THR A 239 -10.56 19.08 1.54
N THR A 240 -10.28 18.20 2.50
CA THR A 240 -9.69 18.63 3.76
C THR A 240 -8.32 19.26 3.55
N ALA A 241 -8.02 20.33 4.27
CA ALA A 241 -6.71 20.98 4.22
C ALA A 241 -5.62 20.14 4.92
N ALA A 242 -6.01 19.31 5.90
CA ALA A 242 -5.09 18.48 6.67
C ALA A 242 -4.35 17.45 5.78
N ALA A 243 -5.02 16.95 4.75
CA ALA A 243 -4.47 16.00 3.77
C ALA A 243 -4.07 16.67 2.44
N GLU A 244 -3.81 17.98 2.43
CA GLU A 244 -3.42 18.67 1.20
C GLU A 244 -2.14 18.05 0.60
N GLY A 245 -2.16 17.70 -0.69
CA GLY A 245 -1.04 17.05 -1.36
C GLY A 245 -0.93 15.53 -1.12
N PHE A 246 -1.75 14.97 -0.23
CA PHE A 246 -1.83 13.52 -0.06
C PHE A 246 -2.55 12.92 -1.25
N SER A 247 -2.15 11.70 -1.59
CA SER A 247 -2.82 10.90 -2.60
C SER A 247 -3.91 10.08 -1.92
N THR A 248 -5.02 10.71 -1.55
CA THR A 248 -6.09 10.01 -0.79
C THR A 248 -6.99 9.15 -1.69
N VAL A 249 -7.26 7.93 -1.26
CA VAL A 249 -8.30 7.04 -1.79
C VAL A 249 -9.29 6.68 -0.68
N ILE A 250 -10.57 6.59 -1.04
CA ILE A 250 -11.60 6.06 -0.14
C ILE A 250 -11.85 4.60 -0.52
N LYS A 251 -11.80 3.71 0.47
CA LYS A 251 -11.84 2.25 0.30
C LYS A 251 -12.92 1.60 1.19
N HIS A 252 -13.31 0.39 0.83
CA HIS A 252 -13.91 -0.54 1.80
C HIS A 252 -12.81 -1.09 2.71
N MET A 253 -13.17 -1.45 3.94
CA MET A 253 -12.22 -2.01 4.91
C MET A 253 -11.59 -3.33 4.44
N SER A 254 -12.29 -4.07 3.57
CA SER A 254 -11.77 -5.28 2.94
C SER A 254 -10.59 -5.01 2.00
N LEU A 255 -10.35 -3.76 1.57
CA LEU A 255 -9.32 -3.40 0.58
C LEU A 255 -9.44 -4.23 -0.70
N ASN A 256 -10.67 -4.43 -1.18
CA ASN A 256 -10.97 -5.02 -2.49
C ASN A 256 -10.67 -4.03 -3.63
N ASP A 257 -11.10 -4.33 -4.86
CA ASP A 257 -10.85 -3.49 -6.04
C ASP A 257 -11.62 -2.13 -6.03
N TRP A 258 -12.68 -2.01 -5.22
CA TRP A 258 -13.52 -0.82 -5.15
C TRP A 258 -12.73 0.39 -4.64
N VAL A 259 -12.91 1.56 -5.27
CA VAL A 259 -12.21 2.79 -4.88
C VAL A 259 -12.96 4.05 -5.29
N VAL A 260 -12.88 5.08 -4.45
CA VAL A 260 -13.13 6.48 -4.85
C VAL A 260 -11.83 7.26 -4.68
N ALA A 261 -11.19 7.62 -5.79
CA ALA A 261 -9.94 8.39 -5.75
C ALA A 261 -10.21 9.89 -5.67
N CYS A 262 -9.60 10.56 -4.69
CA CYS A 262 -9.66 12.02 -4.59
C CYS A 262 -8.83 12.69 -5.70
N ASN A 263 -9.15 13.95 -5.98
CA ASN A 263 -8.26 14.79 -6.77
C ASN A 263 -7.20 15.38 -5.83
N ILE A 264 -5.94 15.30 -6.24
CA ILE A 264 -4.85 15.88 -5.47
C ILE A 264 -4.93 17.39 -5.64
N THR A 265 -5.27 18.09 -4.57
CA THR A 265 -5.21 19.55 -4.49
C THR A 265 -3.75 19.93 -4.26
N SER A 266 -3.16 20.69 -5.19
CA SER A 266 -1.84 21.29 -4.98
C SER A 266 -2.01 22.80 -4.87
N THR A 267 -1.67 23.38 -3.71
CA THR A 267 -1.29 24.80 -3.65
C THR A 267 0.23 24.95 -3.64
N ALA A 268 0.93 24.22 -4.52
CA ALA A 268 2.32 24.55 -4.79
C ALA A 268 2.37 25.84 -5.65
N ARG A 269 3.03 26.87 -5.11
CA ARG A 269 3.35 28.14 -5.77
C ARG A 269 3.91 27.90 -7.18
N GLY A 270 3.06 28.02 -8.19
CA GLY A 270 3.43 27.89 -9.60
C GLY A 270 2.29 28.42 -10.45
N ASN A 271 2.51 29.59 -11.04
CA ASN A 271 1.55 30.33 -11.84
C ASN A 271 1.04 29.47 -13.03
N SER A 272 -0.15 28.90 -12.93
CA SER A 272 -0.89 28.46 -14.12
C SER A 272 -2.39 28.48 -13.87
N SER A 273 -3.04 29.34 -14.64
CA SER A 273 -4.48 29.60 -14.70
C SER A 273 -5.29 28.34 -15.01
N SER A 274 -6.12 27.90 -14.07
CA SER A 274 -7.17 26.92 -14.29
C SER A 274 -8.45 27.63 -14.80
N THR A 275 -8.73 27.53 -16.10
CA THR A 275 -10.08 27.74 -16.60
C THR A 275 -10.91 26.51 -16.31
N SER A 276 -11.72 26.59 -15.27
CA SER A 276 -12.79 25.64 -14.95
C SER A 276 -13.87 25.68 -16.02
N ASN A 277 -14.11 24.56 -16.70
CA ASN A 277 -15.37 24.31 -17.41
C ASN A 277 -15.97 23.00 -16.90
N GLY A 278 -16.72 23.10 -15.80
CA GLY A 278 -17.65 22.06 -15.39
C GLY A 278 -18.80 22.03 -16.39
N THR A 279 -18.96 20.91 -17.10
CA THR A 279 -20.09 20.72 -17.99
C THR A 279 -21.06 19.73 -17.36
N SER A 280 -22.09 20.27 -16.69
CA SER A 280 -23.36 19.58 -16.46
C SER A 280 -24.24 19.84 -17.68
N ILE A 281 -24.63 18.81 -18.43
CA ILE A 281 -25.64 18.95 -19.49
C ILE A 281 -26.95 18.37 -18.99
N GLY A 282 -27.95 19.23 -18.85
CA GLY A 282 -29.36 18.88 -18.69
C GLY A 282 -30.26 19.81 -19.51
N ASN A 283 -31.32 19.22 -20.07
CA ASN A 283 -32.55 19.79 -20.68
C ASN A 283 -32.46 20.37 -22.11
N SER A 284 -33.41 20.20 -23.06
CA SER A 284 -34.77 19.60 -23.10
C SER A 284 -35.32 19.47 -24.55
N THR A 285 -36.35 18.61 -24.74
CA THR A 285 -37.52 18.67 -25.70
C THR A 285 -37.25 18.49 -27.23
N ALA A 286 -38.06 17.84 -28.09
CA ALA A 286 -39.45 17.36 -28.06
C ALA A 286 -39.74 16.22 -29.10
N SER A 287 -40.78 15.41 -28.77
CA SER A 287 -41.68 14.52 -29.53
C SER A 287 -41.52 14.22 -31.05
N THR A 288 -41.66 12.94 -31.44
CA THR A 288 -42.87 12.37 -32.10
C THR A 288 -42.78 10.83 -32.29
N SER A 289 -43.97 10.22 -32.35
CA SER A 289 -44.38 8.81 -32.40
C SER A 289 -43.72 7.86 -33.43
N SER A 290 -43.52 6.58 -33.06
CA SER A 290 -44.33 5.43 -33.54
C SER A 290 -43.79 4.05 -33.12
N SER A 291 -44.72 3.21 -32.66
CA SER A 291 -44.87 1.75 -32.90
C SER A 291 -43.76 0.75 -32.56
N ALA A 292 -43.99 0.06 -31.44
CA ALA A 292 -43.87 -1.38 -31.16
C ALA A 292 -42.91 -2.27 -32.00
N THR A 293 -41.99 -2.95 -31.31
CA THR A 293 -41.90 -4.42 -31.38
C THR A 293 -41.18 -5.00 -30.16
N SER A 294 -41.75 -6.08 -29.66
CA SER A 294 -41.39 -6.82 -28.46
C SER A 294 -40.12 -7.65 -28.63
N ALA A 295 -39.33 -7.80 -27.56
CA ALA A 295 -38.56 -9.02 -27.30
C ALA A 295 -38.25 -9.13 -25.79
N THR A 296 -39.09 -9.89 -25.10
CA THR A 296 -38.82 -10.51 -23.80
C THR A 296 -37.77 -11.60 -23.98
N TYR A 297 -36.76 -11.67 -23.12
CA TYR A 297 -36.09 -12.95 -22.83
C TYR A 297 -35.86 -13.10 -21.32
N SER A 298 -36.45 -14.20 -20.83
CA SER A 298 -36.47 -14.70 -19.47
C SER A 298 -35.23 -15.53 -19.16
N SER A 299 -34.91 -15.57 -17.87
CA SER A 299 -34.03 -16.48 -17.14
C SER A 299 -34.10 -17.96 -17.54
N GLY A 300 -32.97 -18.69 -17.42
CA GLY A 300 -32.97 -20.16 -17.35
C GLY A 300 -31.63 -20.90 -17.57
N ALA A 301 -30.81 -20.95 -16.51
CA ALA A 301 -29.98 -22.07 -15.98
C ALA A 301 -29.10 -23.02 -16.84
N SER A 302 -27.90 -23.26 -16.27
CA SER A 302 -27.21 -24.55 -16.03
C SER A 302 -26.02 -24.93 -16.92
N VAL A 303 -24.81 -24.82 -16.37
CA VAL A 303 -23.66 -25.70 -16.70
C VAL A 303 -22.91 -26.07 -15.41
N HIS A 304 -22.54 -27.34 -15.33
CA HIS A 304 -22.00 -28.09 -14.20
C HIS A 304 -20.78 -27.49 -13.48
N GLN A 305 -20.89 -27.39 -12.14
CA GLN A 305 -19.77 -27.33 -11.21
C GLN A 305 -19.07 -28.69 -11.11
N ARG A 306 -17.76 -28.72 -11.35
CA ARG A 306 -16.85 -29.73 -10.78
C ARG A 306 -16.15 -29.12 -9.57
N SER A 307 -16.30 -29.83 -8.45
CA SER A 307 -15.75 -29.51 -7.14
C SER A 307 -14.23 -29.44 -7.17
N LEU A 308 -13.66 -28.30 -6.76
CA LEU A 308 -12.33 -28.16 -6.17
C LEU A 308 -12.50 -27.19 -4.99
N GLY A 309 -11.95 -27.58 -3.83
CA GLY A 309 -12.30 -27.04 -2.52
C GLY A 309 -12.06 -25.54 -2.38
N VAL A 310 -13.09 -24.83 -1.93
CA VAL A 310 -13.01 -23.46 -1.42
C VAL A 310 -12.36 -23.53 -0.04
N VAL A 311 -11.11 -23.10 0.06
CA VAL A 311 -10.47 -22.77 1.33
C VAL A 311 -11.05 -21.43 1.80
N GLY A 312 -11.39 -21.37 3.09
CA GLY A 312 -12.33 -20.43 3.68
C GLY A 312 -12.02 -18.95 3.46
N LEU A 313 -13.01 -18.25 2.91
CA LEU A 313 -13.12 -16.80 2.93
C LEU A 313 -13.64 -16.39 4.31
N LEU A 314 -12.73 -16.06 5.24
CA LEU A 314 -13.08 -15.42 6.50
C LEU A 314 -13.11 -13.91 6.27
N ALA A 315 -14.32 -13.33 6.39
CA ALA A 315 -14.58 -11.92 6.28
C ALA A 315 -13.77 -11.14 7.33
N VAL A 316 -13.00 -10.17 6.87
CA VAL A 316 -12.32 -9.18 7.70
C VAL A 316 -13.38 -8.21 8.21
N THR A 317 -13.96 -8.51 9.37
CA THR A 317 -14.80 -7.58 10.13
C THR A 317 -14.03 -7.11 11.36
N GLY A 318 -13.64 -5.83 11.37
CA GLY A 318 -13.32 -5.11 12.61
C GLY A 318 -11.88 -4.61 12.77
N VAL A 319 -11.45 -3.68 11.92
CA VAL A 319 -10.27 -2.84 12.16
C VAL A 319 -10.68 -1.68 13.06
N LEU A 320 -10.76 -1.96 14.37
CA LEU A 320 -10.88 -0.94 15.40
C LEU A 320 -9.62 -0.91 16.29
N CYS A 321 -8.50 -1.47 15.82
CA CYS A 321 -7.36 -1.76 16.69
C CYS A 321 -6.00 -1.28 16.16
N CYS A 322 -5.93 -0.44 15.13
CA CYS A 322 -4.71 0.35 14.95
C CYS A 322 -4.64 1.52 15.95
N ILE A 323 -5.74 1.90 16.59
CA ILE A 323 -5.79 3.06 17.50
C ILE A 323 -6.86 2.84 18.58
N LEU A 324 -6.54 2.09 19.64
CA LEU A 324 -7.15 2.19 20.98
C LEU A 324 -6.24 1.55 22.06
#